data_AF-A0A8S4R6C7-F1
#
_entry.id   AF-A0A8S4R6C7-F1
#
_cell.length_a   1.000
_cell.length_b   1.000
_cell.length_c   1.000
_cell.angle_alpha   90.00
_cell.angle_beta   90.00
_cell.angle_gamma   90.00
#
_symmetry.space_group_name_H-M   'P 1'
#
loop_
_entity.id
_entity.type
_entity.pdbx_description
1 polymer ?
#
loop_
_entity_poly.entity_id
_entity_poly.type
_entity_poly.pdbx_seq_one_letter_code
_entity_poly.pdbx_strand_id
1 'polypeptide(L)'
;MGKHKEWRKIVKRERRRRIRTQRAKERDFNFSYTDEDQDLLKEQEALELHRIEEIEKQNNIENEKWLQAEVIAMEQWKKIQIKKEMLRQKHIEQQAKLKLEWEIEKQRREKEKERLMKIEEENRKRQEIFMSNLEKFLNGDLTQLPEELTVLYETRPDCDECPFFVKTACCRFGDECSRNHKYPGISKVLLAENMFGHFGLENANSNEYDTDIMLEYEDSDTYKDFKNFFDDILPEFQKFGKVVQLKVCNNFEKHLRGNTYVEYADIHSAVLAYRALHARWYASKQLTVRFCQISSWNNAICGLQTRRRCPKGRTCNFLHVFRNPMKPSYDENRHSERQERSSRSWRWSESPERKPIVSPRRSSPKRTDKNDERYYRHRDRSRHESRSYRSSHRKKNS
;
A
#
# COMPACT_ATOMS: atom_id res chain seq x y z
N MET A 1 -18.33 61.32 -79.36
CA MET A 1 -17.48 62.52 -79.15
C MET A 1 -17.82 63.21 -77.81
N GLY A 2 -17.27 62.74 -76.68
CA GLY A 2 -17.66 63.22 -75.33
C GLY A 2 -16.67 64.20 -74.67
N LYS A 3 -15.47 63.72 -74.34
CA LYS A 3 -14.49 64.34 -73.43
C LYS A 3 -14.21 65.84 -73.66
N HIS A 4 -14.19 66.31 -74.91
CA HIS A 4 -13.93 67.73 -75.22
C HIS A 4 -15.02 68.69 -74.68
N LYS A 5 -16.29 68.23 -74.58
CA LYS A 5 -17.39 69.02 -74.00
C LYS A 5 -17.24 69.19 -72.48
N GLU A 6 -16.62 68.20 -71.82
CA GLU A 6 -16.38 68.17 -70.38
C GLU A 6 -15.12 68.95 -69.99
N TRP A 7 -14.03 68.78 -70.75
CA TRP A 7 -12.83 69.61 -70.63
C TRP A 7 -13.17 71.11 -70.77
N ARG A 8 -14.00 71.47 -71.76
CA ARG A 8 -14.53 72.84 -71.90
C ARG A 8 -15.37 73.31 -70.69
N LYS A 9 -16.08 72.42 -69.97
CA LYS A 9 -16.75 72.77 -68.70
C LYS A 9 -15.74 73.05 -67.59
N ILE A 10 -14.68 72.24 -67.47
CA ILE A 10 -13.63 72.38 -66.46
C ILE A 10 -12.84 73.68 -66.68
N VAL A 11 -12.38 73.95 -67.91
CA VAL A 11 -11.68 75.20 -68.25
C VAL A 11 -12.58 76.42 -68.02
N LYS A 12 -13.89 76.35 -68.34
CA LYS A 12 -14.86 77.42 -67.99
C LYS A 12 -15.15 77.50 -66.48
N ARG A 13 -14.91 76.47 -65.67
CA ARG A 13 -15.01 76.51 -64.20
C ARG A 13 -13.75 77.18 -63.62
N GLU A 14 -12.57 76.78 -64.08
CA GLU A 14 -11.29 77.41 -63.70
C GLU A 14 -11.23 78.89 -64.07
N ARG A 15 -11.55 79.27 -65.32
CA ARG A 15 -11.57 80.68 -65.73
C ARG A 15 -12.51 81.51 -64.84
N ARG A 16 -13.65 80.95 -64.41
CA ARG A 16 -14.59 81.57 -63.44
C ARG A 16 -14.17 81.44 -61.97
N ARG A 17 -13.18 80.61 -61.63
CA ARG A 17 -12.48 80.67 -60.33
C ARG A 17 -11.46 81.80 -60.36
N ARG A 18 -10.55 81.78 -61.34
CA ARG A 18 -9.49 82.79 -61.54
C ARG A 18 -10.06 84.22 -61.63
N ILE A 19 -11.10 84.45 -62.46
CA ILE A 19 -11.76 85.77 -62.55
C ILE A 19 -12.43 86.17 -61.22
N ARG A 20 -12.97 85.24 -60.43
CA ARG A 20 -13.56 85.57 -59.11
C ARG A 20 -12.49 85.84 -58.05
N THR A 21 -11.40 85.08 -58.01
CA THR A 21 -10.27 85.37 -57.11
C THR A 21 -9.52 86.62 -57.51
N GLN A 22 -9.48 86.94 -58.81
CA GLN A 22 -8.89 88.17 -59.31
C GLN A 22 -9.78 89.38 -58.99
N ARG A 23 -11.11 89.31 -59.23
CA ARG A 23 -12.05 90.34 -58.78
C ARG A 23 -12.14 90.48 -57.26
N ALA A 24 -11.97 89.39 -56.52
CA ALA A 24 -11.82 89.46 -55.06
C ALA A 24 -10.56 90.25 -54.72
N LYS A 25 -9.38 89.86 -55.23
CA LYS A 25 -8.14 90.64 -55.05
C LYS A 25 -8.26 92.10 -55.50
N GLU A 26 -8.92 92.41 -56.61
CA GLU A 26 -9.16 93.78 -57.09
C GLU A 26 -10.08 94.57 -56.13
N ARG A 27 -11.13 93.94 -55.59
CA ARG A 27 -12.01 94.52 -54.57
C ARG A 27 -11.28 94.71 -53.25
N ASP A 28 -10.54 93.71 -52.81
CA ASP A 28 -9.86 93.64 -51.52
C ASP A 28 -8.58 94.50 -51.51
N PHE A 29 -8.04 94.85 -52.69
CA PHE A 29 -6.98 95.84 -52.89
C PHE A 29 -7.53 97.27 -52.99
N ASN A 30 -8.73 97.45 -53.57
CA ASN A 30 -9.46 98.72 -53.54
C ASN A 30 -10.19 98.97 -52.21
N PHE A 31 -10.17 98.01 -51.28
CA PHE A 31 -10.67 98.17 -49.92
C PHE A 31 -9.55 98.72 -49.07
N SER A 32 -9.49 100.05 -48.95
CA SER A 32 -8.62 100.70 -47.96
C SER A 32 -9.15 100.38 -46.56
N TYR A 33 -8.42 99.55 -45.83
CA TYR A 33 -8.55 99.43 -44.39
C TYR A 33 -8.47 100.83 -43.76
N THR A 34 -9.33 101.09 -42.78
CA THR A 34 -9.23 102.28 -41.93
C THR A 34 -8.09 102.11 -40.91
N ASP A 35 -7.62 103.20 -40.31
CA ASP A 35 -6.59 103.10 -39.25
C ASP A 35 -7.10 102.26 -38.05
N GLU A 36 -8.41 102.29 -37.77
CA GLU A 36 -9.05 101.44 -36.76
C GLU A 36 -8.92 99.94 -37.09
N ASP A 37 -9.05 99.55 -38.38
CA ASP A 37 -8.79 98.17 -38.81
C ASP A 37 -7.30 97.80 -38.71
N GLN A 38 -6.39 98.74 -39.04
CA GLN A 38 -4.94 98.53 -38.95
C GLN A 38 -4.51 98.24 -37.50
N ASP A 39 -5.07 98.94 -36.52
CA ASP A 39 -4.74 98.74 -35.10
C ASP A 39 -5.40 97.48 -34.53
N LEU A 40 -6.61 97.13 -34.96
CA LEU A 40 -7.24 95.83 -34.64
C LEU A 40 -6.41 94.63 -35.15
N LEU A 41 -5.80 94.72 -36.34
CA LEU A 41 -4.89 93.67 -36.83
C LEU A 41 -3.63 93.57 -35.95
N LYS A 42 -3.03 94.69 -35.53
CA LYS A 42 -1.85 94.69 -34.65
C LYS A 42 -2.16 94.11 -33.27
N GLU A 43 -3.35 94.41 -32.72
CA GLU A 43 -3.81 93.82 -31.46
C GLU A 43 -4.01 92.30 -31.61
N GLN A 44 -4.61 91.84 -32.71
CA GLN A 44 -4.74 90.41 -32.98
C GLN A 44 -3.37 89.72 -33.16
N GLU A 45 -2.44 90.31 -33.91
CA GLU A 45 -1.07 89.78 -34.08
C GLU A 45 -0.33 89.69 -32.73
N ALA A 46 -0.47 90.69 -31.85
CA ALA A 46 0.12 90.67 -30.51
C ALA A 46 -0.49 89.57 -29.61
N LEU A 47 -1.82 89.37 -29.69
CA LEU A 47 -2.51 88.29 -28.98
C LEU A 47 -2.12 86.90 -29.51
N GLU A 48 -1.94 86.75 -30.83
CA GLU A 48 -1.48 85.50 -31.44
C GLU A 48 -0.03 85.19 -31.06
N LEU A 49 0.87 86.19 -31.03
CA LEU A 49 2.24 86.03 -30.53
C LEU A 49 2.29 85.62 -29.06
N HIS A 50 1.53 86.29 -28.17
CA HIS A 50 1.48 85.92 -26.75
C HIS A 50 0.98 84.48 -26.56
N ARG A 51 -0.03 84.07 -27.33
CA ARG A 51 -0.57 82.71 -27.32
C ARG A 51 0.44 81.68 -27.82
N ILE A 52 1.25 82.00 -28.83
CA ILE A 52 2.33 81.13 -29.29
C ILE A 52 3.38 80.97 -28.19
N GLU A 53 3.81 82.06 -27.53
CA GLU A 53 4.73 81.98 -26.41
C GLU A 53 4.18 81.13 -25.24
N GLU A 54 2.90 81.25 -24.91
CA GLU A 54 2.26 80.40 -23.88
C GLU A 54 2.29 78.92 -24.26
N ILE A 55 2.02 78.59 -25.52
CA ILE A 55 2.09 77.22 -26.05
C ILE A 55 3.54 76.71 -26.03
N GLU A 56 4.54 77.51 -26.39
CA GLU A 56 5.95 77.12 -26.31
C GLU A 56 6.40 76.90 -24.85
N LYS A 57 5.99 77.76 -23.92
CA LYS A 57 6.26 77.61 -22.48
C LYS A 57 5.61 76.31 -21.94
N GLN A 58 4.39 75.99 -22.36
CA GLN A 58 3.72 74.73 -22.00
C GLN A 58 4.44 73.51 -22.60
N ASN A 59 4.75 73.53 -23.90
CA ASN A 59 5.46 72.46 -24.60
C ASN A 59 6.83 72.16 -23.96
N ASN A 60 7.58 73.20 -23.57
CA ASN A 60 8.87 73.03 -22.88
C ASN A 60 8.69 72.34 -21.52
N ILE A 61 7.71 72.76 -20.72
CA ILE A 61 7.39 72.14 -19.42
C ILE A 61 6.91 70.69 -19.58
N GLU A 62 6.19 70.36 -20.67
CA GLU A 62 5.78 68.98 -20.95
C GLU A 62 6.93 68.10 -21.45
N ASN A 63 7.84 68.65 -22.27
CA ASN A 63 9.05 67.98 -22.72
C ASN A 63 10.00 67.68 -21.55
N GLU A 64 10.20 68.62 -20.62
CA GLU A 64 10.97 68.37 -19.39
C GLU A 64 10.39 67.24 -18.53
N LYS A 65 9.05 67.20 -18.36
CA LYS A 65 8.35 66.10 -17.67
C LYS A 65 8.53 64.77 -18.41
N TRP A 66 8.48 64.79 -19.74
CA TRP A 66 8.67 63.59 -20.57
C TRP A 66 10.08 63.03 -20.45
N LEU A 67 11.12 63.88 -20.53
CA LEU A 67 12.52 63.49 -20.33
C LEU A 67 12.78 62.93 -18.93
N GLN A 68 12.21 63.55 -17.88
CA GLN A 68 12.29 63.02 -16.51
C GLN A 68 11.62 61.64 -16.40
N ALA A 69 10.46 61.44 -17.02
CA ALA A 69 9.77 60.15 -17.06
C ALA A 69 10.56 59.09 -17.84
N GLU A 70 11.22 59.45 -18.95
CA GLU A 70 12.06 58.55 -19.73
C GLU A 70 13.28 58.07 -18.94
N VAL A 71 13.98 58.97 -18.22
CA VAL A 71 15.10 58.60 -17.34
C VAL A 71 14.66 57.62 -16.25
N ILE A 72 13.52 57.89 -15.60
CA ILE A 72 12.94 57.00 -14.58
C ILE A 72 12.56 55.63 -15.19
N ALA A 73 11.97 55.62 -16.39
CA ALA A 73 11.62 54.39 -17.11
C ALA A 73 12.87 53.57 -17.49
N MET A 74 13.93 54.21 -17.97
CA MET A 74 15.22 53.57 -18.26
C MET A 74 15.85 52.94 -17.01
N GLU A 75 15.81 53.62 -15.87
CA GLU A 75 16.27 53.04 -14.60
C GLU A 75 15.44 51.82 -14.16
N GLN A 76 14.10 51.92 -14.22
CA GLN A 76 13.21 50.82 -13.87
C GLN A 76 13.44 49.62 -14.79
N TRP A 77 13.61 49.86 -16.09
CA TRP A 77 13.92 48.82 -17.08
C TRP A 77 15.27 48.13 -16.78
N LYS A 78 16.33 48.88 -16.49
CA LYS A 78 17.63 48.32 -16.05
C LYS A 78 17.49 47.46 -14.80
N LYS A 79 16.75 47.96 -13.78
CA LYS A 79 16.45 47.23 -12.53
C LYS A 79 15.64 45.95 -12.79
N ILE A 80 14.77 45.93 -13.81
CA ILE A 80 14.01 44.74 -14.24
C ILE A 80 14.91 43.73 -14.97
N GLN A 81 15.82 44.16 -15.86
CA GLN A 81 16.71 43.23 -16.56
C GLN A 81 17.64 42.48 -15.60
N ILE A 82 18.25 43.19 -14.64
CA ILE A 82 19.10 42.58 -13.60
C ILE A 82 18.32 41.55 -12.79
N LYS A 83 17.08 41.86 -12.37
CA LYS A 83 16.19 40.89 -11.69
C LYS A 83 15.89 39.66 -12.58
N LYS A 84 15.62 39.87 -13.88
CA LYS A 84 15.34 38.80 -14.86
C LYS A 84 16.56 37.92 -15.14
N GLU A 85 17.77 38.46 -15.02
CA GLU A 85 19.03 37.70 -15.12
C GLU A 85 19.29 36.88 -13.85
N MET A 86 19.22 37.49 -12.67
CA MET A 86 19.36 36.80 -11.38
C MET A 86 18.33 35.65 -11.21
N LEU A 87 17.11 35.82 -11.71
CA LEU A 87 16.10 34.74 -11.71
C LEU A 87 16.44 33.61 -12.69
N ARG A 88 16.97 33.92 -13.88
CA ARG A 88 17.44 32.91 -14.85
C ARG A 88 18.62 32.12 -14.29
N GLN A 89 19.60 32.78 -13.67
CA GLN A 89 20.75 32.12 -13.05
C GLN A 89 20.31 31.18 -11.91
N LYS A 90 19.46 31.65 -10.99
CA LYS A 90 18.90 30.80 -9.92
C LYS A 90 18.13 29.59 -10.47
N HIS A 91 17.40 29.75 -11.57
CA HIS A 91 16.68 28.64 -12.21
C HIS A 91 17.64 27.61 -12.83
N ILE A 92 18.73 28.06 -13.47
CA ILE A 92 19.79 27.18 -14.01
C ILE A 92 20.49 26.42 -12.86
N GLU A 93 20.82 27.09 -11.77
CA GLU A 93 21.39 26.46 -10.56
C GLU A 93 20.46 25.41 -9.95
N GLN A 94 19.15 25.67 -9.90
CA GLN A 94 18.14 24.70 -9.45
C GLN A 94 18.05 23.50 -10.39
N GLN A 95 18.02 23.71 -11.71
CA GLN A 95 18.04 22.61 -12.69
C GLN A 95 19.33 21.77 -12.60
N ALA A 96 20.48 22.40 -12.36
CA ALA A 96 21.76 21.70 -12.20
C ALA A 96 21.76 20.81 -10.94
N LYS A 97 21.26 21.31 -9.81
CA LYS A 97 21.11 20.52 -8.57
C LYS A 97 20.19 19.33 -8.75
N LEU A 98 19.00 19.54 -9.32
CA LEU A 98 18.03 18.46 -9.59
C LEU A 98 18.59 17.37 -10.53
N LYS A 99 19.39 17.75 -11.53
CA LYS A 99 20.08 16.78 -12.40
C LYS A 99 21.13 15.96 -11.64
N LEU A 100 21.94 16.60 -10.80
CA LEU A 100 22.95 15.94 -9.98
C LEU A 100 22.32 14.95 -8.98
N GLU A 101 21.25 15.36 -8.30
CA GLU A 101 20.48 14.51 -7.38
C GLU A 101 19.89 13.28 -8.10
N TRP A 102 19.27 13.49 -9.27
CA TRP A 102 18.73 12.41 -10.10
C TRP A 102 19.79 11.42 -10.57
N GLU A 103 20.97 11.90 -10.96
CA GLU A 103 22.08 11.05 -11.41
C GLU A 103 22.70 10.23 -10.27
N ILE A 104 22.84 10.81 -9.08
CA ILE A 104 23.25 10.08 -7.86
C ILE A 104 22.23 8.99 -7.52
N GLU A 105 20.94 9.30 -7.55
CA GLU A 105 19.89 8.34 -7.23
C GLU A 105 19.77 7.21 -8.28
N LYS A 106 19.96 7.54 -9.56
CA LYS A 106 20.11 6.56 -10.64
C LYS A 106 21.26 5.59 -10.35
N GLN A 107 22.45 6.09 -10.00
CA GLN A 107 23.59 5.24 -9.65
C GLN A 107 23.36 4.38 -8.40
N ARG A 108 22.62 4.87 -7.40
CA ARG A 108 22.21 4.07 -6.23
C ARG A 108 21.32 2.90 -6.65
N ARG A 109 20.27 3.19 -7.42
CA ARG A 109 19.32 2.18 -7.92
C ARG A 109 19.95 1.16 -8.86
N GLU A 110 20.95 1.55 -9.65
CA GLU A 110 21.71 0.62 -10.50
C GLU A 110 22.60 -0.31 -9.66
N LYS A 111 23.31 0.22 -8.65
CA LYS A 111 24.11 -0.60 -7.70
C LYS A 111 23.25 -1.53 -6.84
N GLU A 112 22.04 -1.10 -6.47
CA GLU A 112 21.07 -1.93 -5.75
C GLU A 112 20.55 -3.08 -6.63
N LYS A 113 20.15 -2.81 -7.87
CA LYS A 113 19.80 -3.84 -8.86
C LYS A 113 20.96 -4.83 -9.08
N GLU A 114 22.18 -4.35 -9.23
CA GLU A 114 23.36 -5.21 -9.42
C GLU A 114 23.60 -6.14 -8.22
N ARG A 115 23.39 -5.65 -6.99
CA ARG A 115 23.44 -6.47 -5.77
C ARG A 115 22.34 -7.54 -5.74
N LEU A 116 21.10 -7.17 -6.06
CA LEU A 116 19.98 -8.10 -6.10
C LEU A 116 20.21 -9.20 -7.17
N MET A 117 20.63 -8.81 -8.38
CA MET A 117 20.98 -9.75 -9.46
C MET A 117 22.09 -10.74 -9.04
N LYS A 118 23.11 -10.28 -8.30
CA LYS A 118 24.18 -11.16 -7.79
C LYS A 118 23.68 -12.15 -6.73
N ILE A 119 22.82 -11.71 -5.82
CA ILE A 119 22.18 -12.58 -4.82
C ILE A 119 21.28 -13.62 -5.50
N GLU A 120 20.50 -13.20 -6.52
CA GLU A 120 19.65 -14.09 -7.30
C GLU A 120 20.46 -15.11 -8.13
N GLU A 121 21.55 -14.69 -8.77
CA GLU A 121 22.45 -15.58 -9.50
C GLU A 121 23.17 -16.56 -8.56
N GLU A 122 23.62 -16.11 -7.38
CA GLU A 122 24.22 -16.99 -6.38
C GLU A 122 23.21 -18.01 -5.85
N ASN A 123 21.99 -17.59 -5.52
CA ASN A 123 20.91 -18.48 -5.11
C ASN A 123 20.56 -19.49 -6.20
N ARG A 124 20.52 -19.08 -7.47
CA ARG A 124 20.28 -19.98 -8.60
C ARG A 124 21.41 -21.01 -8.74
N LYS A 125 22.68 -20.60 -8.67
CA LYS A 125 23.82 -21.53 -8.69
C LYS A 125 23.80 -22.51 -7.51
N ARG A 126 23.46 -22.04 -6.30
CA ARG A 126 23.26 -22.92 -5.12
C ARG A 126 22.15 -23.94 -5.37
N GLN A 127 21.03 -23.54 -5.98
CA GLN A 127 19.94 -24.44 -6.38
C GLN A 127 20.37 -25.44 -7.47
N GLU A 128 21.08 -24.99 -8.51
CA GLU A 128 21.61 -25.84 -9.59
C GLU A 128 22.57 -26.91 -9.03
N ILE A 129 23.47 -26.55 -8.12
CA ILE A 129 24.39 -27.47 -7.43
C ILE A 129 23.62 -28.44 -6.52
N PHE A 130 22.66 -27.95 -5.73
CA PHE A 130 21.81 -28.78 -4.88
C PHE A 130 21.05 -29.83 -5.69
N MET A 131 20.43 -29.44 -6.81
CA MET A 131 19.72 -30.36 -7.71
C MET A 131 20.67 -31.37 -8.35
N SER A 132 21.87 -30.96 -8.80
CA SER A 132 22.86 -31.90 -9.37
C SER A 132 23.36 -32.94 -8.35
N ASN A 133 23.57 -32.54 -7.10
CA ASN A 133 23.98 -33.47 -6.04
C ASN A 133 22.83 -34.38 -5.61
N LEU A 134 21.59 -33.87 -5.61
CA LEU A 134 20.36 -34.62 -5.38
C LEU A 134 20.14 -35.68 -6.49
N GLU A 135 20.49 -35.41 -7.74
CA GLU A 135 20.42 -36.40 -8.83
C GLU A 135 21.48 -37.51 -8.71
N LYS A 136 22.72 -37.18 -8.31
CA LYS A 136 23.76 -38.20 -8.02
C LYS A 136 23.33 -39.13 -6.86
N PHE A 137 22.67 -38.57 -5.85
CA PHE A 137 22.09 -39.36 -4.75
C PHE A 137 20.95 -40.27 -5.22
N LEU A 138 20.04 -39.79 -6.07
CA LEU A 138 18.97 -40.59 -6.68
C LEU A 138 19.48 -41.72 -7.58
N ASN A 139 20.63 -41.54 -8.24
CA ASN A 139 21.23 -42.55 -9.12
C ASN A 139 21.95 -43.68 -8.36
N GLY A 140 22.14 -43.55 -7.04
CA GLY A 140 22.70 -44.59 -6.17
C GLY A 140 24.22 -44.57 -6.00
N ASP A 141 24.93 -43.58 -6.56
CA ASP A 141 26.39 -43.45 -6.48
C ASP A 141 26.91 -43.15 -5.05
N LEU A 142 26.01 -42.78 -4.12
CA LEU A 142 26.33 -42.34 -2.76
C LEU A 142 25.54 -43.15 -1.72
N THR A 143 26.23 -44.03 -1.00
CA THR A 143 25.66 -44.87 0.07
C THR A 143 25.41 -44.12 1.39
N GLN A 144 25.86 -42.87 1.51
CA GLN A 144 25.63 -41.99 2.65
C GLN A 144 25.13 -40.63 2.15
N LEU A 145 24.26 -39.99 2.94
CA LEU A 145 23.73 -38.67 2.63
C LEU A 145 24.84 -37.61 2.80
N PRO A 146 25.16 -36.81 1.77
CA PRO A 146 26.13 -35.70 1.89
C PRO A 146 25.75 -34.70 3.00
N GLU A 147 26.76 -34.10 3.63
CA GLU A 147 26.55 -33.17 4.73
C GLU A 147 25.91 -31.86 4.22
N GLU A 148 26.23 -31.44 2.99
CA GLU A 148 25.58 -30.32 2.27
C GLU A 148 24.12 -30.62 1.89
N LEU A 149 23.70 -31.88 1.97
CA LEU A 149 22.30 -32.31 1.82
C LEU A 149 21.65 -32.64 3.19
N THR A 150 22.36 -32.44 4.30
CA THR A 150 21.82 -32.66 5.66
C THR A 150 21.25 -31.36 6.24
N VAL A 151 21.94 -30.24 6.12
CA VAL A 151 21.43 -28.89 6.47
C VAL A 151 21.60 -27.94 5.28
N LEU A 152 20.50 -27.38 4.79
CA LEU A 152 20.47 -26.48 3.64
C LEU A 152 21.01 -25.08 3.99
N TYR A 153 20.54 -24.52 5.10
CA TYR A 153 21.09 -23.34 5.75
C TYR A 153 20.60 -23.24 7.21
N GLU A 154 21.36 -22.49 8.00
CA GLU A 154 20.95 -22.00 9.32
C GLU A 154 20.80 -20.49 9.27
N THR A 155 19.80 -19.92 9.95
CA THR A 155 19.60 -18.46 9.96
C THR A 155 20.56 -17.74 10.90
N ARG A 156 20.88 -18.34 12.05
CA ARG A 156 21.72 -17.75 13.11
C ARG A 156 22.42 -18.85 13.93
N PRO A 157 23.54 -19.43 13.44
CA PRO A 157 24.21 -20.55 14.12
C PRO A 157 24.58 -20.24 15.59
N ASP A 158 24.93 -18.99 15.90
CA ASP A 158 25.35 -18.54 17.24
C ASP A 158 24.18 -18.37 18.25
N CYS A 159 22.95 -18.78 17.90
CA CYS A 159 21.74 -18.55 18.70
C CYS A 159 21.01 -19.85 19.06
N ASP A 160 20.32 -19.85 20.21
CA ASP A 160 19.38 -20.91 20.60
C ASP A 160 18.37 -21.24 19.49
N GLU A 161 18.07 -22.52 19.31
CA GLU A 161 17.07 -22.98 18.35
C GLU A 161 15.67 -22.44 18.66
N CYS A 162 14.90 -22.13 17.61
CA CYS A 162 13.54 -21.64 17.77
C CYS A 162 12.56 -22.77 18.15
N PRO A 163 11.92 -22.73 19.33
CA PRO A 163 11.07 -23.81 19.82
C PRO A 163 9.72 -23.92 19.09
N PHE A 164 9.36 -22.95 18.24
CA PHE A 164 8.24 -23.06 17.31
C PHE A 164 8.68 -23.76 16.02
N PHE A 165 9.83 -23.36 15.46
CA PHE A 165 10.39 -23.94 14.25
C PHE A 165 10.71 -25.44 14.42
N VAL A 166 11.40 -25.84 15.49
CA VAL A 166 11.74 -27.24 15.79
C VAL A 166 10.50 -28.15 16.00
N LYS A 167 9.31 -27.55 16.19
CA LYS A 167 8.04 -28.28 16.36
C LYS A 167 7.14 -28.26 15.11
N THR A 168 7.15 -27.18 14.33
CA THR A 168 6.18 -26.97 13.23
C THR A 168 6.85 -26.74 11.86
N ALA A 169 8.18 -26.68 11.80
CA ALA A 169 9.00 -26.25 10.68
C ALA A 169 8.66 -24.85 10.12
N CYS A 170 7.92 -24.04 10.88
CA CYS A 170 7.53 -22.68 10.50
C CYS A 170 7.67 -21.74 11.70
N CYS A 171 7.87 -20.45 11.43
CA CYS A 171 7.97 -19.42 12.45
C CYS A 171 7.31 -18.12 11.97
N ARG A 172 6.61 -17.41 12.87
CA ARG A 172 5.92 -16.14 12.56
C ARG A 172 6.86 -15.05 12.03
N PHE A 173 8.15 -15.14 12.37
CA PHE A 173 9.17 -14.14 12.04
C PHE A 173 10.03 -14.52 10.82
N GLY A 174 9.76 -15.65 10.16
CA GLY A 174 10.60 -16.12 9.05
C GLY A 174 12.09 -16.13 9.42
N ASP A 175 12.94 -15.66 8.52
CA ASP A 175 14.40 -15.62 8.74
C ASP A 175 14.87 -14.39 9.55
N GLU A 176 13.99 -13.42 9.81
CA GLU A 176 14.26 -12.28 10.70
C GLU A 176 14.26 -12.68 12.20
N CYS A 177 13.91 -13.92 12.53
CA CYS A 177 13.77 -14.38 13.90
C CYS A 177 15.05 -14.20 14.73
N SER A 178 14.89 -13.88 16.02
CA SER A 178 16.00 -13.72 16.97
C SER A 178 16.63 -15.05 17.43
N ARG A 179 16.24 -16.17 16.83
CA ARG A 179 16.60 -17.54 17.19
C ARG A 179 16.95 -18.32 15.93
N ASN A 180 17.73 -19.38 16.08
CA ASN A 180 18.17 -20.17 14.95
C ASN A 180 17.03 -21.01 14.34
N HIS A 181 16.96 -21.02 13.00
CA HIS A 181 16.15 -21.92 12.18
C HIS A 181 17.09 -22.78 11.35
N LYS A 182 17.08 -24.09 11.59
CA LYS A 182 17.90 -25.08 10.90
C LYS A 182 17.06 -25.75 9.82
N TYR A 183 17.24 -25.36 8.56
CA TYR A 183 16.48 -25.93 7.46
C TYR A 183 17.17 -27.21 6.97
N PRO A 184 16.58 -28.41 7.11
CA PRO A 184 17.22 -29.65 6.66
C PRO A 184 17.32 -29.68 5.13
N GLY A 185 18.44 -30.18 4.61
CA GLY A 185 18.66 -30.31 3.16
C GLY A 185 17.78 -31.38 2.53
N ILE A 186 17.68 -32.54 3.17
CA ILE A 186 16.86 -33.68 2.76
C ILE A 186 16.19 -34.29 4.00
N SER A 187 14.92 -34.68 3.86
CA SER A 187 14.10 -35.25 4.94
C SER A 187 13.03 -36.18 4.39
N LYS A 188 12.45 -37.03 5.23
CA LYS A 188 11.23 -37.81 4.92
C LYS A 188 9.97 -36.96 4.84
N VAL A 189 9.97 -35.75 5.41
CA VAL A 189 8.80 -34.86 5.44
C VAL A 189 9.01 -33.66 4.52
N LEU A 190 8.08 -33.49 3.58
CA LEU A 190 7.96 -32.30 2.74
C LEU A 190 6.92 -31.34 3.32
N LEU A 191 7.14 -30.05 3.15
CA LEU A 191 6.20 -28.96 3.40
C LEU A 191 5.94 -28.25 2.06
N ALA A 192 4.71 -28.28 1.58
CA ALA A 192 4.22 -27.41 0.52
C ALA A 192 3.49 -26.22 1.16
N GLU A 193 4.03 -25.02 0.99
CA GLU A 193 3.58 -23.82 1.71
C GLU A 193 2.34 -23.21 1.04
N ASN A 194 1.35 -22.78 1.84
CA ASN A 194 0.14 -22.10 1.36
C ASN A 194 -0.56 -22.82 0.16
N MET A 195 -0.40 -24.14 0.06
CA MET A 195 -0.88 -24.97 -1.05
C MET A 195 -2.42 -25.08 -1.06
N PHE A 196 -3.03 -25.23 0.12
CA PHE A 196 -4.48 -25.14 0.27
C PHE A 196 -4.90 -23.68 0.44
N GLY A 197 -5.31 -23.04 -0.65
CA GLY A 197 -5.96 -21.74 -0.63
C GLY A 197 -7.48 -21.90 -0.48
N HIS A 198 -8.06 -21.26 0.53
CA HIS A 198 -9.51 -21.08 0.66
C HIS A 198 -9.80 -19.66 1.15
N PHE A 199 -10.84 -19.03 0.62
CA PHE A 199 -11.16 -17.63 0.85
C PHE A 199 -11.31 -17.27 2.35
N GLY A 200 -12.03 -18.10 3.11
CA GLY A 200 -12.16 -17.98 4.57
C GLY A 200 -10.86 -18.15 5.37
N LEU A 201 -9.77 -18.65 4.76
CA LEU A 201 -8.42 -18.70 5.35
C LEU A 201 -7.53 -17.53 4.92
N GLU A 202 -7.73 -16.98 3.71
CA GLU A 202 -6.92 -15.88 3.20
C GLU A 202 -7.30 -14.52 3.82
N ASN A 203 -8.58 -14.34 4.19
CA ASN A 203 -9.15 -13.11 4.77
C ASN A 203 -8.79 -12.82 6.24
N ALA A 204 -7.69 -13.37 6.76
CA ALA A 204 -7.19 -13.10 8.12
C ALA A 204 -6.79 -11.62 8.37
N ASN A 205 -6.83 -10.79 7.31
CA ASN A 205 -6.31 -9.43 7.28
C ASN A 205 -7.30 -8.42 6.67
N SER A 206 -8.57 -8.77 6.47
CA SER A 206 -9.56 -7.82 5.93
C SER A 206 -9.88 -6.72 6.93
N ASN A 207 -10.22 -5.53 6.42
CA ASN A 207 -10.35 -4.31 7.21
C ASN A 207 -11.68 -4.25 7.98
N GLU A 208 -11.80 -3.28 8.90
CA GLU A 208 -12.97 -3.05 9.78
C GLU A 208 -14.30 -2.73 9.06
N TYR A 209 -14.31 -2.74 7.72
CA TYR A 209 -15.46 -2.44 6.85
C TYR A 209 -16.01 -3.68 6.13
N ASP A 210 -15.45 -4.87 6.38
CA ASP A 210 -15.72 -6.10 5.64
C ASP A 210 -16.28 -7.22 6.55
N THR A 211 -17.32 -6.89 7.32
CA THR A 211 -17.92 -7.81 8.31
C THR A 211 -18.81 -8.88 7.67
N ASP A 212 -19.41 -8.58 6.53
CA ASP A 212 -20.50 -9.40 5.98
C ASP A 212 -19.96 -10.58 5.16
N ILE A 213 -18.82 -10.40 4.49
CA ILE A 213 -18.11 -11.45 3.74
C ILE A 213 -17.68 -12.64 4.62
N MET A 214 -17.54 -12.45 5.93
CA MET A 214 -17.26 -13.55 6.88
C MET A 214 -18.51 -14.32 7.32
N LEU A 215 -19.73 -13.89 6.94
CA LEU A 215 -20.98 -14.61 7.22
C LEU A 215 -21.41 -15.54 6.08
N GLU A 216 -20.86 -15.39 4.89
CA GLU A 216 -21.24 -16.16 3.69
C GLU A 216 -20.65 -17.59 3.65
N TYR A 217 -19.67 -17.91 4.50
CA TYR A 217 -18.93 -19.17 4.47
C TYR A 217 -19.04 -19.93 5.79
N GLU A 218 -19.73 -21.07 5.79
CA GLU A 218 -19.77 -21.94 6.96
C GLU A 218 -18.48 -22.76 7.09
N ASP A 219 -18.09 -23.08 8.33
CA ASP A 219 -17.07 -24.09 8.67
C ASP A 219 -17.25 -25.39 7.86
N SER A 220 -18.49 -25.74 7.47
CA SER A 220 -18.79 -26.92 6.67
C SER A 220 -18.32 -26.83 5.21
N ASP A 221 -18.34 -25.65 4.58
CA ASP A 221 -17.96 -25.48 3.18
C ASP A 221 -16.43 -25.55 3.02
N THR A 222 -15.71 -24.93 3.97
CA THR A 222 -14.25 -25.03 4.06
C THR A 222 -13.76 -26.49 4.13
N TYR A 223 -14.58 -27.39 4.68
CA TYR A 223 -14.29 -28.82 4.78
C TYR A 223 -14.66 -29.60 3.52
N LYS A 224 -15.67 -29.17 2.75
CA LYS A 224 -15.98 -29.73 1.42
C LYS A 224 -14.82 -29.43 0.46
N ASP A 225 -14.36 -28.18 0.42
CA ASP A 225 -13.24 -27.78 -0.43
C ASP A 225 -11.91 -28.41 0.00
N PHE A 226 -11.65 -28.52 1.31
CA PHE A 226 -10.53 -29.30 1.82
C PHE A 226 -10.63 -30.78 1.40
N LYS A 227 -11.81 -31.39 1.39
CA LYS A 227 -11.97 -32.78 0.93
C LYS A 227 -11.65 -32.90 -0.56
N ASN A 228 -12.22 -32.03 -1.40
CA ASN A 228 -11.94 -32.01 -2.84
C ASN A 228 -10.43 -31.86 -3.10
N PHE A 229 -9.78 -30.92 -2.42
CA PHE A 229 -8.32 -30.75 -2.45
C PHE A 229 -7.57 -32.01 -1.99
N PHE A 230 -7.98 -32.65 -0.90
CA PHE A 230 -7.34 -33.85 -0.37
C PHE A 230 -7.42 -35.04 -1.35
N ASP A 231 -8.57 -35.23 -1.99
CA ASP A 231 -8.81 -36.28 -2.97
C ASP A 231 -8.04 -36.01 -4.29
N ASP A 232 -7.80 -34.74 -4.65
CA ASP A 232 -6.88 -34.31 -5.72
C ASP A 232 -5.41 -34.62 -5.40
N ILE A 233 -4.92 -34.19 -4.23
CA ILE A 233 -3.47 -34.17 -3.95
C ILE A 233 -2.92 -35.52 -3.49
N LEU A 234 -3.72 -36.34 -2.79
CA LEU A 234 -3.27 -37.64 -2.29
C LEU A 234 -2.74 -38.56 -3.40
N PRO A 235 -3.43 -38.78 -4.53
CA PRO A 235 -2.91 -39.61 -5.62
C PRO A 235 -1.68 -38.99 -6.31
N GLU A 236 -1.57 -37.65 -6.40
CA GLU A 236 -0.37 -37.00 -6.95
C GLU A 236 0.86 -37.27 -6.09
N PHE A 237 0.77 -37.13 -4.76
CA PHE A 237 1.88 -37.46 -3.87
C PHE A 237 2.18 -38.98 -3.83
N GLN A 238 1.16 -39.83 -3.96
CA GLN A 238 1.32 -41.30 -3.94
C GLN A 238 2.08 -41.85 -5.16
N LYS A 239 2.10 -41.15 -6.30
CA LYS A 239 2.87 -41.55 -7.51
C LYS A 239 4.37 -41.67 -7.26
N PHE A 240 4.92 -40.92 -6.30
CA PHE A 240 6.36 -40.90 -6.00
C PHE A 240 6.77 -41.86 -4.89
N GLY A 241 5.79 -42.49 -4.20
CA GLY A 241 6.04 -43.48 -3.16
C GLY A 241 4.98 -43.51 -2.06
N LYS A 242 5.27 -44.32 -1.03
CA LYS A 242 4.32 -44.58 0.06
C LYS A 242 4.26 -43.40 1.04
N VAL A 243 3.21 -42.59 0.91
CA VAL A 243 2.84 -41.57 1.90
C VAL A 243 2.37 -42.26 3.19
N VAL A 244 3.00 -41.93 4.32
CA VAL A 244 2.64 -42.40 5.67
C VAL A 244 1.66 -41.43 6.32
N GLN A 245 1.87 -40.13 6.17
CA GLN A 245 0.97 -39.09 6.66
C GLN A 245 0.83 -37.92 5.68
N LEU A 246 -0.41 -37.43 5.56
CA LEU A 246 -0.76 -36.18 4.88
C LEU A 246 -1.50 -35.29 5.89
N LYS A 247 -1.07 -34.03 6.06
CA LYS A 247 -1.62 -33.06 7.03
C LYS A 247 -1.76 -31.69 6.38
N VAL A 248 -2.97 -31.14 6.36
CA VAL A 248 -3.26 -29.81 5.78
C VAL A 248 -3.73 -28.87 6.88
N CYS A 249 -3.21 -27.65 6.91
CA CYS A 249 -3.40 -26.73 8.04
C CYS A 249 -4.48 -25.67 7.82
N ASN A 250 -5.50 -25.73 8.67
CA ASN A 250 -6.56 -24.74 8.88
C ASN A 250 -6.11 -23.69 9.93
N ASN A 251 -4.94 -23.09 9.71
CA ASN A 251 -4.44 -21.94 10.47
C ASN A 251 -4.76 -20.65 9.69
N PHE A 252 -5.12 -19.57 10.39
CA PHE A 252 -5.37 -18.26 9.75
C PHE A 252 -4.08 -17.42 9.62
N GLU A 253 -3.11 -17.66 10.50
CA GLU A 253 -1.86 -16.91 10.57
C GLU A 253 -0.95 -17.23 9.36
N LYS A 254 -0.39 -16.17 8.74
CA LYS A 254 0.31 -16.22 7.43
C LYS A 254 1.43 -17.26 7.31
N HIS A 255 2.07 -17.64 8.42
CA HIS A 255 3.18 -18.60 8.44
C HIS A 255 2.75 -20.08 8.55
N LEU A 256 1.46 -20.37 8.71
CA LEU A 256 0.90 -21.73 8.82
C LEU A 256 -0.33 -21.98 7.93
N ARG A 257 -0.96 -20.93 7.39
CA ARG A 257 -2.18 -21.06 6.59
C ARG A 257 -1.95 -21.89 5.32
N GLY A 258 -2.85 -22.84 5.05
CA GLY A 258 -2.80 -23.66 3.83
C GLY A 258 -1.59 -24.60 3.71
N ASN A 259 -0.71 -24.66 4.73
CA ASN A 259 0.48 -25.49 4.70
C ASN A 259 0.12 -26.98 4.68
N THR A 260 0.62 -27.68 3.68
CA THR A 260 0.42 -29.11 3.46
C THR A 260 1.72 -29.84 3.74
N TYR A 261 1.73 -30.70 4.75
CA TYR A 261 2.87 -31.52 5.11
C TYR A 261 2.65 -32.97 4.67
N VAL A 262 3.68 -33.57 4.07
CA VAL A 262 3.66 -34.93 3.49
C VAL A 262 4.84 -35.73 4.03
N GLU A 263 4.56 -36.76 4.82
CA GLU A 263 5.56 -37.69 5.35
C GLU A 263 5.59 -38.96 4.49
N TYR A 264 6.73 -39.24 3.87
CA TYR A 264 7.00 -40.49 3.14
C TYR A 264 7.65 -41.55 4.04
N ALA A 265 7.44 -42.82 3.70
CA ALA A 265 8.13 -43.93 4.38
C ALA A 265 9.65 -43.85 4.17
N ASP A 266 10.06 -43.51 2.94
CA ASP A 266 11.45 -43.54 2.48
C ASP A 266 11.93 -42.16 2.03
N ILE A 267 13.17 -41.83 2.36
CA ILE A 267 13.79 -40.54 2.00
C ILE A 267 13.81 -40.37 0.47
N HIS A 268 14.14 -41.44 -0.26
CA HIS A 268 14.18 -41.46 -1.73
C HIS A 268 12.84 -41.05 -2.36
N SER A 269 11.69 -41.47 -1.81
CA SER A 269 10.37 -41.06 -2.29
C SER A 269 10.09 -39.57 -2.06
N ALA A 270 10.51 -39.03 -0.91
CA ALA A 270 10.41 -37.61 -0.63
C ALA A 270 11.30 -36.78 -1.57
N VAL A 271 12.49 -37.26 -1.91
CA VAL A 271 13.42 -36.62 -2.86
C VAL A 271 12.88 -36.64 -4.30
N LEU A 272 12.30 -37.76 -4.75
CA LEU A 272 11.62 -37.86 -6.04
C LEU A 272 10.41 -36.91 -6.13
N ALA A 273 9.58 -36.87 -5.08
CA ALA A 273 8.43 -35.98 -4.99
C ALA A 273 8.86 -34.50 -4.98
N TYR A 274 9.93 -34.15 -4.25
CA TYR A 274 10.50 -32.80 -4.26
C TYR A 274 10.89 -32.38 -5.69
N ARG A 275 11.69 -33.20 -6.40
CA ARG A 275 12.13 -32.89 -7.78
C ARG A 275 10.97 -32.70 -8.76
N ALA A 276 9.87 -33.42 -8.59
CA ALA A 276 8.73 -33.39 -9.51
C ALA A 276 7.62 -32.38 -9.15
N LEU A 277 7.60 -31.87 -7.92
CA LEU A 277 6.54 -30.99 -7.41
C LEU A 277 7.04 -29.58 -7.04
N HIS A 278 8.33 -29.42 -6.71
CA HIS A 278 8.94 -28.09 -6.59
C HIS A 278 8.79 -27.32 -7.91
N ALA A 279 8.38 -26.05 -7.84
CA ALA A 279 8.14 -25.16 -8.98
C ALA A 279 7.01 -25.60 -9.96
N ARG A 280 6.31 -26.70 -9.71
CA ARG A 280 5.08 -27.09 -10.46
C ARG A 280 3.92 -26.17 -10.07
N TRP A 281 2.93 -26.03 -10.95
CA TRP A 281 1.74 -25.20 -10.74
C TRP A 281 0.53 -26.02 -10.25
N TYR A 282 -0.22 -25.47 -9.29
CA TYR A 282 -1.51 -25.97 -8.81
C TYR A 282 -2.42 -24.79 -8.44
N ALA A 283 -3.71 -24.83 -8.79
CA ALA A 283 -4.69 -23.78 -8.47
C ALA A 283 -4.18 -22.33 -8.69
N SER A 284 -3.64 -22.06 -9.89
CA SER A 284 -2.99 -20.80 -10.31
C SER A 284 -1.83 -20.29 -9.44
N LYS A 285 -1.30 -21.11 -8.52
CA LYS A 285 -0.14 -20.80 -7.67
C LYS A 285 1.02 -21.74 -8.04
N GLN A 286 2.26 -21.25 -7.92
CA GLN A 286 3.46 -22.09 -8.04
C GLN A 286 3.79 -22.71 -6.68
N LEU A 287 4.10 -24.00 -6.65
CA LEU A 287 4.35 -24.75 -5.43
C LEU A 287 5.78 -24.53 -4.90
N THR A 288 5.90 -23.85 -3.75
CA THR A 288 7.12 -23.87 -2.93
C THR A 288 7.07 -25.10 -2.02
N VAL A 289 7.78 -26.15 -2.45
CA VAL A 289 8.01 -27.37 -1.65
C VAL A 289 9.36 -27.23 -0.95
N ARG A 290 9.42 -27.51 0.35
CA ARG A 290 10.66 -27.49 1.15
C ARG A 290 10.77 -28.76 1.98
N PHE A 291 11.99 -29.24 2.21
CA PHE A 291 12.23 -30.30 3.20
C PHE A 291 12.05 -29.74 4.62
N CYS A 292 11.49 -30.54 5.52
CA CYS A 292 11.24 -30.14 6.90
C CYS A 292 11.46 -31.30 7.87
N GLN A 293 11.81 -30.98 9.13
CA GLN A 293 12.01 -31.98 10.18
C GLN A 293 11.03 -31.70 11.32
N ILE A 294 10.15 -32.66 11.59
CA ILE A 294 9.17 -32.59 12.67
C ILE A 294 9.49 -33.72 13.67
N SER A 295 9.96 -33.33 14.86
CA SER A 295 10.37 -34.26 15.92
C SER A 295 9.23 -35.16 16.42
N SER A 296 7.98 -34.65 16.45
CA SER A 296 6.78 -35.43 16.76
C SER A 296 5.51 -34.65 16.40
N TRP A 297 4.63 -35.26 15.60
CA TRP A 297 3.33 -34.69 15.24
C TRP A 297 2.48 -34.27 16.45
N ASN A 298 2.53 -35.04 17.54
CA ASN A 298 1.81 -34.73 18.79
C ASN A 298 2.28 -33.43 19.46
N ASN A 299 3.52 -32.99 19.20
CA ASN A 299 4.09 -31.74 19.70
C ASN A 299 3.88 -30.55 18.73
N ALA A 300 3.59 -30.84 17.46
CA ALA A 300 3.31 -29.88 16.40
C ALA A 300 1.83 -29.46 16.38
N ILE A 301 0.93 -30.42 16.55
CA ILE A 301 -0.52 -30.26 16.42
C ILE A 301 -1.12 -29.66 17.69
N CYS A 302 -2.02 -28.68 17.54
CA CYS A 302 -2.73 -28.10 18.67
C CYS A 302 -3.79 -29.08 19.21
N GLY A 303 -3.48 -29.80 20.30
CA GLY A 303 -4.42 -30.75 20.92
C GLY A 303 -5.76 -30.16 21.41
N LEU A 304 -5.88 -28.82 21.52
CA LEU A 304 -7.14 -28.14 21.83
C LEU A 304 -8.02 -27.89 20.59
N GLN A 305 -7.44 -27.91 19.38
CA GLN A 305 -8.18 -27.70 18.13
C GLN A 305 -9.10 -28.88 17.80
N THR A 306 -8.75 -30.11 18.20
CA THR A 306 -9.60 -31.32 18.03
C THR A 306 -10.99 -31.18 18.68
N ARG A 307 -11.12 -30.30 19.69
CA ARG A 307 -12.37 -29.97 20.38
C ARG A 307 -13.04 -28.67 19.87
N ARG A 308 -12.60 -28.13 18.73
CA ARG A 308 -12.98 -26.82 18.15
C ARG A 308 -12.93 -25.63 19.15
N ARG A 309 -12.04 -25.69 20.16
CA ARG A 309 -11.91 -24.66 21.20
C ARG A 309 -10.45 -24.37 21.53
N CYS A 310 -9.66 -24.01 20.52
CA CYS A 310 -8.33 -23.43 20.75
C CYS A 310 -8.47 -22.01 21.32
N PRO A 311 -8.01 -21.72 22.56
CA PRO A 311 -8.16 -20.39 23.18
C PRO A 311 -7.26 -19.33 22.51
N LYS A 312 -6.35 -19.72 21.61
CA LYS A 312 -5.56 -18.81 20.77
C LYS A 312 -6.26 -18.43 19.46
N GLY A 313 -7.41 -19.05 19.14
CA GLY A 313 -8.22 -18.73 17.97
C GLY A 313 -7.41 -18.66 16.68
N ARG A 314 -7.49 -17.50 16.00
CA ARG A 314 -6.80 -17.22 14.73
C ARG A 314 -5.27 -17.11 14.88
N THR A 315 -4.75 -16.64 16.02
CA THR A 315 -3.32 -16.39 16.27
C THR A 315 -2.62 -17.57 16.94
N CYS A 316 -2.83 -18.79 16.43
CA CYS A 316 -2.21 -20.00 16.97
C CYS A 316 -0.96 -20.40 16.18
N ASN A 317 0.18 -20.49 16.86
CA ASN A 317 1.48 -20.92 16.32
C ASN A 317 1.69 -22.46 16.38
N PHE A 318 0.61 -23.24 16.47
CA PHE A 318 0.62 -24.71 16.44
C PHE A 318 -0.33 -25.18 15.33
N LEU A 319 -0.05 -26.35 14.75
CA LEU A 319 -0.78 -26.84 13.58
C LEU A 319 -2.24 -27.13 13.93
N HIS A 320 -3.16 -26.42 13.28
CA HIS A 320 -4.60 -26.67 13.30
C HIS A 320 -4.95 -27.55 12.10
N VAL A 321 -4.68 -28.85 12.18
CA VAL A 321 -4.85 -29.76 11.04
C VAL A 321 -6.34 -30.07 10.79
N PHE A 322 -6.77 -30.09 9.53
CA PHE A 322 -8.07 -30.62 9.14
C PHE A 322 -8.24 -32.11 9.54
N ARG A 323 -9.48 -32.57 9.76
CA ARG A 323 -9.75 -34.00 9.99
C ARG A 323 -9.50 -34.78 8.68
N ASN A 324 -8.75 -35.87 8.75
CA ASN A 324 -8.46 -36.71 7.60
C ASN A 324 -9.74 -37.42 7.10
N PRO A 325 -10.19 -37.20 5.83
CA PRO A 325 -11.39 -37.84 5.30
C PRO A 325 -11.31 -39.39 5.32
N MET A 326 -10.11 -39.94 5.12
CA MET A 326 -9.85 -41.39 5.11
C MET A 326 -9.81 -42.04 6.51
N LYS A 327 -9.89 -41.26 7.60
CA LYS A 327 -9.93 -41.78 8.98
C LYS A 327 -10.91 -40.98 9.84
N PRO A 328 -12.24 -41.21 9.71
CA PRO A 328 -13.21 -40.76 10.70
C PRO A 328 -12.82 -41.30 12.09
N SER A 329 -12.75 -40.40 13.07
CA SER A 329 -12.40 -40.77 14.44
C SER A 329 -13.61 -41.38 15.14
N TYR A 330 -13.39 -42.49 15.87
CA TYR A 330 -14.38 -43.24 16.68
C TYR A 330 -15.22 -42.42 17.68
N ASP A 331 -14.93 -41.12 17.87
CA ASP A 331 -15.56 -40.21 18.82
C ASP A 331 -16.91 -39.64 18.33
N GLU A 332 -17.29 -39.81 17.05
CA GLU A 332 -18.58 -39.30 16.53
C GLU A 332 -19.79 -39.91 17.26
N ASN A 333 -19.75 -41.22 17.54
CA ASN A 333 -20.80 -41.91 18.28
C ASN A 333 -20.99 -41.37 19.72
N ARG A 334 -19.96 -40.76 20.32
CA ARG A 334 -20.02 -40.20 21.69
C ARG A 334 -20.57 -38.78 21.78
N HIS A 335 -20.65 -38.06 20.66
CA HIS A 335 -21.21 -36.71 20.63
C HIS A 335 -22.71 -36.69 20.27
N SER A 336 -23.18 -37.62 19.44
CA SER A 336 -24.60 -37.75 19.10
C SER A 336 -25.49 -38.02 20.33
N GLU A 337 -25.17 -39.05 21.14
CA GLU A 337 -25.89 -39.41 22.37
C GLU A 337 -26.01 -38.26 23.40
N ARG A 338 -25.12 -37.26 23.33
CA ARG A 338 -25.12 -36.10 24.23
C ARG A 338 -25.98 -34.94 23.73
N GLN A 339 -26.24 -34.81 22.43
CA GLN A 339 -27.13 -33.77 21.91
C GLN A 339 -28.60 -34.14 22.06
N GLU A 340 -28.99 -35.40 21.84
CA GLU A 340 -30.39 -35.84 22.00
C GLU A 340 -30.91 -35.62 23.43
N ARG A 341 -30.07 -35.85 24.44
CA ARG A 341 -30.40 -35.62 25.87
C ARG A 341 -30.51 -34.14 26.26
N SER A 342 -30.17 -33.21 25.37
CA SER A 342 -30.29 -31.76 25.56
C SER A 342 -31.53 -31.13 24.89
N SER A 343 -32.42 -31.94 24.31
CA SER A 343 -33.69 -31.52 23.68
C SER A 343 -34.79 -31.05 24.68
N ARG A 344 -34.44 -30.78 25.95
CA ARG A 344 -35.38 -30.17 26.90
C ARG A 344 -35.72 -28.76 26.46
N SER A 345 -36.95 -28.60 25.96
CA SER A 345 -37.48 -27.35 25.45
C SER A 345 -37.33 -26.19 26.44
N TRP A 346 -36.76 -25.07 25.98
CA TRP A 346 -36.85 -23.76 26.65
C TRP A 346 -38.26 -23.16 26.51
N ARG A 347 -39.29 -23.95 26.85
CA ARG A 347 -40.68 -23.51 26.88
C ARG A 347 -40.97 -22.96 28.26
N TRP A 348 -41.46 -21.72 28.32
CA TRP A 348 -41.84 -21.08 29.57
C TRP A 348 -42.94 -21.90 30.27
N SER A 349 -42.73 -22.14 31.57
CA SER A 349 -43.73 -22.67 32.49
C SER A 349 -43.55 -21.95 33.83
N GLU A 350 -44.65 -21.77 34.55
CA GLU A 350 -44.74 -20.81 35.66
C GLU A 350 -43.94 -21.25 36.89
N SER A 351 -43.57 -20.27 37.72
CA SER A 351 -42.75 -20.50 38.92
C SER A 351 -43.53 -21.28 39.99
N PRO A 352 -43.10 -22.48 40.40
CA PRO A 352 -43.78 -23.24 41.45
C PRO A 352 -43.66 -22.54 42.81
N GLU A 353 -44.80 -22.31 43.48
CA GLU A 353 -44.84 -21.67 44.79
C GLU A 353 -44.06 -22.46 45.86
N ARG A 354 -43.28 -21.74 46.68
CA ARG A 354 -42.55 -22.34 47.81
C ARG A 354 -43.50 -22.65 48.96
N LYS A 355 -43.99 -23.89 49.04
CA LYS A 355 -44.61 -24.40 50.27
C LYS A 355 -43.53 -24.54 51.37
N PRO A 356 -43.74 -23.98 52.58
CA PRO A 356 -42.74 -24.01 53.65
C PRO A 356 -42.71 -25.40 54.33
N ILE A 357 -41.60 -26.12 54.19
CA ILE A 357 -41.39 -27.39 54.89
C ILE A 357 -40.81 -27.09 56.28
N VAL A 358 -41.56 -27.50 57.31
CA VAL A 358 -41.19 -27.38 58.73
C VAL A 358 -40.04 -28.35 59.07
N SER A 359 -39.10 -27.93 59.91
CA SER A 359 -37.95 -28.74 60.33
C SER A 359 -38.16 -29.44 61.67
N PRO A 360 -37.80 -30.74 61.77
CA PRO A 360 -37.38 -31.38 63.01
C PRO A 360 -35.85 -31.31 63.18
N ARG A 361 -35.36 -31.48 64.42
CA ARG A 361 -33.94 -31.34 64.79
C ARG A 361 -33.27 -32.69 65.12
N ARG A 362 -31.93 -32.64 65.22
CA ARG A 362 -30.98 -33.66 65.76
C ARG A 362 -30.66 -34.80 64.74
N SER A 363 -29.47 -35.42 64.74
CA SER A 363 -28.34 -35.39 65.70
C SER A 363 -26.97 -35.38 64.99
N SER A 364 -25.96 -34.75 65.59
CA SER A 364 -24.52 -35.01 65.30
C SER A 364 -24.00 -36.14 66.22
N PRO A 365 -22.87 -36.82 65.92
CA PRO A 365 -21.58 -36.30 66.43
C PRO A 365 -20.26 -36.73 65.70
N LYS A 366 -19.26 -35.82 65.64
CA LYS A 366 -17.78 -36.10 65.54
C LYS A 366 -17.33 -36.78 64.21
N ARG A 367 -16.07 -36.82 63.75
CA ARG A 367 -14.71 -36.26 64.02
C ARG A 367 -13.93 -36.48 62.67
N THR A 368 -12.84 -35.83 62.24
CA THR A 368 -11.88 -34.76 62.66
C THR A 368 -11.57 -33.93 61.39
N ASP A 369 -11.37 -32.62 61.39
CA ASP A 369 -10.23 -31.83 61.94
C ASP A 369 -8.87 -32.11 61.27
N LYS A 370 -8.52 -31.33 60.23
CA LYS A 370 -7.36 -30.40 60.24
C LYS A 370 -7.24 -29.52 58.98
N ASN A 371 -6.81 -28.28 59.21
CA ASN A 371 -6.14 -27.29 58.33
C ASN A 371 -6.43 -27.27 56.81
N ASP A 372 -6.93 -26.13 56.35
CA ASP A 372 -6.24 -25.43 55.25
C ASP A 372 -6.31 -23.91 55.44
N GLU A 373 -5.15 -23.25 55.48
CA GLU A 373 -5.05 -21.78 55.47
C GLU A 373 -4.61 -21.32 54.09
N ARG A 374 -5.36 -20.41 53.45
CA ARG A 374 -4.80 -19.13 52.94
C ARG A 374 -5.81 -18.19 52.28
N TYR A 375 -5.87 -16.97 52.81
CA TYR A 375 -5.74 -15.72 52.02
C TYR A 375 -6.73 -15.48 50.86
N TYR A 376 -7.97 -15.16 51.19
CA TYR A 376 -8.77 -14.26 50.34
C TYR A 376 -8.26 -12.81 50.48
N ARG A 377 -7.53 -12.30 49.48
CA ARG A 377 -7.30 -10.85 49.33
C ARG A 377 -8.39 -10.25 48.45
N HIS A 378 -9.26 -9.43 49.05
CA HIS A 378 -10.01 -8.42 48.32
C HIS A 378 -9.05 -7.46 47.60
N ARG A 379 -9.46 -6.93 46.44
CA ARG A 379 -9.02 -5.61 45.98
C ARG A 379 -10.14 -4.91 45.22
N ASP A 380 -10.33 -3.64 45.53
CA ASP A 380 -11.57 -2.92 45.26
C ASP A 380 -11.73 -2.42 43.83
N ARG A 381 -12.99 -2.18 43.46
CA ARG A 381 -13.40 -1.48 42.24
C ARG A 381 -13.29 0.04 42.45
N SER A 382 -12.10 0.60 42.26
CA SER A 382 -11.93 2.06 42.17
C SER A 382 -12.46 2.59 40.85
N ARG A 383 -13.75 2.97 40.84
CA ARG A 383 -14.43 3.65 39.74
C ARG A 383 -13.95 5.11 39.69
N HIS A 384 -13.42 5.59 38.56
CA HIS A 384 -13.27 7.03 38.34
C HIS A 384 -13.73 7.41 36.94
N GLU A 385 -14.85 8.13 36.89
CA GLU A 385 -15.40 8.77 35.70
C GLU A 385 -15.25 10.29 35.91
N SER A 386 -14.60 10.98 34.97
CA SER A 386 -14.58 12.45 34.93
C SER A 386 -14.18 12.94 33.54
N ARG A 387 -14.99 13.84 32.96
CA ARG A 387 -14.92 14.30 31.56
C ARG A 387 -14.37 15.72 31.45
N SER A 388 -13.55 15.99 30.43
CA SER A 388 -13.41 17.27 29.71
C SER A 388 -12.44 17.05 28.55
N TYR A 389 -12.79 17.14 27.27
CA TYR A 389 -13.40 18.25 26.53
C TYR A 389 -12.59 19.55 26.61
N ARG A 390 -11.79 19.83 25.57
CA ARG A 390 -11.38 21.19 25.17
C ARG A 390 -11.06 21.24 23.68
N SER A 391 -11.66 22.22 22.99
CA SER A 391 -11.49 22.49 21.56
C SER A 391 -10.91 23.89 21.38
N SER A 392 -9.77 24.00 20.69
CA SER A 392 -9.11 25.24 20.29
C SER A 392 -7.84 24.91 19.49
N HIS A 393 -7.42 25.62 18.45
CA HIS A 393 -8.07 26.67 17.65
C HIS A 393 -7.31 26.79 16.31
N ARG A 394 -8.01 27.00 15.19
CA ARG A 394 -7.39 27.01 13.85
C ARG A 394 -7.06 28.45 13.42
N LYS A 395 -5.84 28.94 13.69
CA LYS A 395 -5.39 30.24 13.17
C LYS A 395 -5.24 30.19 11.65
N LYS A 396 -5.92 31.10 10.96
CA LYS A 396 -5.46 31.64 9.68
C LYS A 396 -4.45 32.76 9.99
N ASN A 397 -3.37 32.85 9.22
CA ASN A 397 -2.62 34.09 9.05
C ASN A 397 -2.80 34.57 7.60
N SER A 398 -2.56 35.87 7.40
CA SER A 398 -2.55 36.56 6.11
C SER A 398 -1.37 36.16 5.21
#